data_AF-A0A538A6I1-F1
#
_entry.id   AF-A0A538A6I1-F1
#
_cell.length_a   1.000
_cell.length_b   1.000
_cell.length_c   1.000
_cell.angle_alpha   90.00
_cell.angle_beta   90.00
_cell.angle_gamma   90.00
#
_symmetry.space_group_name_H-M   'P 1'
#
loop_
_entity.id
_entity.type
_entity.pdbx_description
1 polymer ?
#
loop_
_entity_poly.entity_id
_entity_poly.type
_entity_poly.pdbx_seq_one_letter_code
_entity_poly.pdbx_strand_id
1 'polypeptide(L)' 'MHLRPPSIDRGLTSFLWALGLALFIWLGLVAVGVGRGTALMLALLSFGAIFLFVRTQGGDA' A
#
# COMPACT_ATOMS: atom_id res chain seq x y z
N MET A 1 0.36 25.32 23.45
CA MET A 1 1.11 24.15 23.00
C MET A 1 0.80 23.89 21.54
N HIS A 2 1.75 24.17 20.64
CA HIS A 2 1.66 23.75 19.24
C HIS A 2 1.99 22.26 19.21
N LEU A 3 0.97 21.40 19.26
CA LEU A 3 1.13 19.95 19.12
C LEU A 3 1.52 19.68 17.67
N ARG A 4 2.81 19.78 17.36
CA ARG A 4 3.37 19.20 16.14
C ARG A 4 3.07 17.71 16.26
N PRO A 5 2.20 17.14 15.40
CA PRO A 5 1.96 15.71 15.43
C PRO A 5 3.33 15.03 15.30
N PRO A 6 3.59 13.95 16.06
CA PRO A 6 4.83 13.20 15.90
C PRO A 6 4.97 12.87 14.41
N SER A 7 6.11 13.26 13.83
CA SER A 7 6.41 12.96 12.44
C SER A 7 6.58 11.45 12.33
N ILE A 8 5.50 10.74 12.00
CA ILE A 8 5.54 9.32 11.69
C ILE A 8 6.51 9.17 10.51
N ASP A 9 7.40 8.18 10.62
CA ASP A 9 8.35 7.91 9.55
C ASP A 9 7.61 7.69 8.23
N ARG A 10 8.03 8.42 7.20
CA ARG A 10 7.37 8.38 5.89
C ARG A 10 7.51 7.01 5.23
N GLY A 11 8.58 6.27 5.52
CA GLY A 11 8.73 4.88 5.10
C GLY A 11 7.65 3.99 5.73
N LEU A 12 7.40 4.15 7.03
CA LEU A 12 6.34 3.41 7.72
C LEU A 12 4.94 3.76 7.17
N THR A 13 4.63 5.03 6.97
CA THR A 13 3.31 5.43 6.42
C THR A 13 3.09 4.89 5.00
N SER A 14 4.10 4.98 4.13
CA SER A 14 4.01 4.43 2.76
C SER A 14 3.88 2.90 2.75
N PHE A 15 4.59 2.20 3.64
CA PHE A 15 4.46 0.76 3.80
C PHE A 15 3.06 0.34 4.25
N LEU A 16 2.48 1.03 5.25
CA LEU A 16 1.14 0.72 5.75
C LEU A 16 0.06 0.90 4.68
N TRP A 17 0.14 1.97 3.88
CA TRP A 17 -0.77 2.18 2.76
C TRP A 17 -0.63 1.10 1.68
N ALA A 18 0.61 0.78 1.30
CA ALA A 18 0.88 -0.27 0.32
C ALA A 18 0.36 -1.63 0.80
N LEU A 19 0.62 -2.00 2.05
CA LEU A 19 0.19 -3.27 2.63
C LEU A 19 -1.34 -3.34 2.72
N GLY A 20 -1.99 -2.31 3.24
CA GLY A 20 -3.45 -2.26 3.39
C GLY A 20 -4.18 -2.38 2.06
N LEU A 21 -3.75 -1.61 1.05
CA LEU A 21 -4.36 -1.65 -0.28
C LEU A 21 -4.05 -2.95 -1.04
N ALA A 22 -2.84 -3.50 -0.92
CA ALA A 22 -2.51 -4.79 -1.53
C ALA A 22 -3.34 -5.93 -0.93
N LEU A 23 -3.56 -5.92 0.39
CA LEU A 23 -4.45 -6.89 1.05
C LEU A 23 -5.90 -6.70 0.61
N PHE A 24 -6.38 -5.46 0.49
CA PHE A 24 -7.71 -5.18 -0.04
C PHE A 24 -7.90 -5.75 -1.46
N ILE A 25 -6.92 -5.54 -2.35
CA ILE A 25 -6.93 -6.09 -3.71
C ILE A 25 -6.90 -7.62 -3.67
N TRP A 26 -6.03 -8.23 -2.86
CA TRP A 26 -5.93 -9.68 -2.76
C TRP A 26 -7.24 -10.32 -2.31
N LEU A 27 -7.83 -9.80 -1.24
CA LEU A 27 -9.11 -10.30 -0.71
C LEU A 27 -10.24 -10.08 -1.72
N GLY A 28 -10.27 -8.94 -2.41
CA GLY A 28 -11.23 -8.68 -3.48
C GLY A 28 -11.12 -9.67 -4.64
N LEU A 29 -9.90 -9.96 -5.10
CA LEU A 29 -9.63 -10.94 -6.16
C LEU A 29 -10.05 -12.35 -5.75
N VAL A 30 -9.74 -12.75 -4.52
CA VAL A 30 -10.19 -14.05 -3.97
C VAL A 30 -11.71 -14.11 -3.87
N ALA A 31 -12.37 -13.02 -3.44
CA ALA A 31 -13.82 -12.94 -3.29
C ALA A 31 -14.55 -13.08 -4.64
N VAL A 32 -13.98 -12.56 -5.74
CA VAL A 32 -14.57 -12.70 -7.09
C VAL A 32 -14.12 -13.98 -7.81
N GLY A 33 -13.46 -14.91 -7.12
CA GLY A 33 -13.12 -16.24 -7.65
C GLY A 33 -11.86 -16.30 -8.50
N VAL A 34 -10.99 -15.28 -8.46
CA VAL A 34 -9.69 -15.33 -9.15
C VAL A 34 -8.81 -16.40 -8.52
N GLY A 35 -8.08 -17.14 -9.36
CA GLY A 35 -7.15 -18.17 -8.90
C GLY A 35 -6.12 -17.61 -7.91
N ARG A 36 -5.87 -18.34 -6.81
CA ARG A 36 -5.04 -17.88 -5.68
C ARG A 36 -3.64 -17.41 -6.10
N GLY A 37 -3.02 -18.09 -7.07
CA GLY A 37 -1.71 -17.70 -7.61
C GLY A 37 -1.75 -16.34 -8.31
N THR A 38 -2.72 -16.15 -9.22
CA THR A 38 -2.93 -14.87 -9.91
C THR A 38 -3.30 -13.76 -8.95
N ALA A 39 -4.19 -14.04 -7.99
CA ALA A 39 -4.60 -13.07 -6.97
C ALA A 39 -3.40 -12.59 -6.15
N LEU A 40 -2.53 -13.51 -5.71
CA LEU A 40 -1.33 -13.17 -4.94
C LEU A 40 -0.32 -12.38 -5.79
N MET A 41 -0.10 -12.79 -7.05
CA MET A 41 0.80 -12.08 -7.97
C MET A 41 0.35 -10.63 -8.17
N LEU A 42 -0.94 -10.41 -8.46
CA LEU A 42 -1.50 -9.07 -8.66
C LEU A 42 -1.42 -8.22 -7.38
N ALA A 43 -1.63 -8.82 -6.22
CA ALA A 43 -1.48 -8.14 -4.94
C ALA A 43 -0.03 -7.69 -4.68
N LEU A 44 0.96 -8.54 -4.98
CA LEU A 44 2.38 -8.21 -4.83
C LEU A 44 2.84 -7.11 -5.81
N LEU A 45 2.40 -7.19 -7.07
CA LEU A 45 2.66 -6.14 -8.06
C LEU A 45 2.03 -4.81 -7.64
N SER A 46 0.78 -4.85 -7.16
CA SER A 46 0.08 -3.67 -6.66
C SER A 46 0.75 -3.10 -5.41
N PHE A 47 1.21 -3.96 -4.49
CA PHE A 47 1.98 -3.55 -3.31
C PHE A 47 3.21 -2.73 -3.72
N GLY A 48 4.02 -3.25 -4.64
CA GLY A 48 5.21 -2.55 -5.13
C GLY A 48 4.88 -1.23 -5.79
N ALA A 49 3.87 -1.20 -6.67
CA ALA A 49 3.43 0.02 -7.34
C ALA A 49 2.93 1.09 -6.37
N ILE A 50 2.08 0.71 -5.40
CA ILE A 50 1.52 1.62 -4.40
C ILE A 50 2.61 2.09 -3.44
N PHE A 51 3.49 1.20 -3.01
CA PHE A 51 4.61 1.57 -2.13
C PHE A 51 5.48 2.62 -2.78
N LEU A 52 5.92 2.39 -4.02
CA LEU A 52 6.75 3.33 -4.76
C LEU A 52 6.00 4.65 -4.99
N PHE A 53 4.75 4.60 -5.43
CA PHE A 53 3.91 5.78 -5.64
C PHE A 53 3.79 6.63 -4.36
N VAL A 54 3.31 6.06 -3.25
CA VAL A 54 3.15 6.83 -2.00
C VAL A 54 4.49 7.30 -1.45
N ARG A 55 5.57 6.53 -1.66
CA ARG A 55 6.92 6.89 -1.23
C ARG A 55 7.48 8.09 -1.99
N THR A 56 7.24 8.18 -3.30
CA THR A 56 7.78 9.26 -4.15
C THR A 56 6.92 10.52 -4.12
N GLN A 57 5.58 10.38 -4.08
CA GLN A 57 4.61 11.50 -4.07
C GLN A 57 4.58 12.31 -2.75
N GLY A 58 5.47 12.01 -1.82
CA GLY A 58 5.67 12.85 -0.66
C GLY A 58 6.59 14.06 -0.93
N GLY A 59 7.36 14.01 -2.01
CA GLY A 59 8.32 15.04 -2.38
C GLY A 59 7.73 16.17 -3.23
N ASP A 60 6.50 16.60 -2.98
CA ASP A 60 5.86 17.68 -3.75
C ASP A 60 5.68 18.88 -2.80
N ALA A 61 6.04 20.13 -3.09
CA ALA A 61 6.74 20.82 -4.18
C ALA A 61 7.23 22.17 -3.62
#